data_AF-A0A530BKP5-F1
#
_entry.id   AF-A0A530BKP5-F1
#
_cell.length_a   1.000
_cell.length_b   1.000
_cell.length_c   1.000
_cell.angle_alpha   90.00
_cell.angle_beta   90.00
_cell.angle_gamma   90.00
#
_symmetry.space_group_name_H-M   'P 1'
#
loop_
_entity.id
_entity.type
_entity.pdbx_description
1 polymer ?
#
loop_
_entity_poly.entity_id
_entity_poly.type
_entity_poly.pdbx_seq_one_letter_code
_entity_poly.pdbx_strand_id
1 'polypeptide(L)'
;MNDKWCPVLAGTPTGRWVSSASVEVVGKNCLGFDFGNLGHPQVCAGPINLGLADVLNGQINDHRSKIQDAIAKALPCDALRSKVEAQWHAISIKIDRADSTPVYLNIVPTAASFSGLVGEAQGMKMTVRVAAKTSLAAEPVATQSQPLPPLGKTSADRSQADITLQATAPYGLLSAELSKNLKGRDFQQQTPAGTVDVKIDDVDLYPSAGSVVVGLKVQAKLPGKFLNTTGWVYLSGLPRVEKTGTAISISELHFATVLDNAFWKAAQSLFETQILAGLEAHSKVDLNKQINDASDEILKAVHNTNVPGLKISADTPSIELLDITVGPKNLIARARLKMNFDMALSADLVGQ
;
A
#
# COMPACT_ATOMS: atom_id res chain seq x y z
N MET A 1 -16.94 6.67 -13.87
CA MET A 1 -18.09 5.87 -13.42
C MET A 1 -18.98 6.74 -12.57
N ASN A 2 -20.29 6.48 -12.55
CA ASN A 2 -21.23 7.13 -11.65
C ASN A 2 -21.26 6.40 -10.29
N ASP A 3 -22.06 6.92 -9.36
CA ASP A 3 -22.33 6.35 -8.04
C ASP A 3 -22.88 4.90 -8.07
N LYS A 4 -23.43 4.48 -9.22
CA LYS A 4 -23.94 3.13 -9.50
C LYS A 4 -22.94 2.19 -10.17
N TRP A 5 -21.66 2.57 -10.25
CA TRP A 5 -20.58 1.79 -10.88
C TRP A 5 -20.70 1.61 -12.41
N CYS A 6 -21.48 2.47 -13.08
CA CYS A 6 -21.56 2.47 -14.54
C CYS A 6 -20.45 3.31 -15.16
N PRO A 7 -19.74 2.86 -16.21
CA PRO A 7 -18.73 3.65 -16.90
C PRO A 7 -19.36 4.92 -17.48
N VAL A 8 -18.71 6.05 -17.23
CA VAL A 8 -19.06 7.36 -17.81
C VAL A 8 -17.77 8.10 -18.08
N LEU A 9 -17.70 8.71 -19.27
CA LEU A 9 -16.62 9.63 -19.65
C LEU A 9 -16.74 10.90 -18.80
N ALA A 10 -15.72 11.17 -18.00
CA ALA A 10 -15.68 12.33 -17.13
C ALA A 10 -14.64 13.34 -17.63
N GLY A 11 -14.98 14.63 -17.58
CA GLY A 11 -14.09 15.72 -17.96
C GLY A 11 -14.41 16.37 -19.32
N THR A 12 -13.97 17.62 -19.46
CA THR A 12 -13.70 18.27 -20.74
C THR A 12 -12.28 17.89 -21.16
N PRO A 13 -12.04 17.44 -22.40
CA PRO A 13 -10.69 17.25 -22.92
C PRO A 13 -9.77 18.42 -22.59
N THR A 14 -8.76 18.19 -21.75
CA THR A 14 -7.67 19.14 -21.58
C THR A 14 -6.51 18.65 -22.43
N GLY A 15 -6.50 19.05 -23.70
CA GLY A 15 -5.46 18.67 -24.66
C GLY A 15 -6.01 18.19 -26.00
N ARG A 16 -5.17 18.32 -27.03
CA ARG A 16 -5.43 17.77 -28.37
C ARG A 16 -5.32 16.24 -28.30
N TRP A 17 -6.39 15.52 -28.62
CA TRP A 17 -6.42 14.05 -28.76
C TRP A 17 -5.56 13.60 -29.94
N VAL A 18 -5.44 14.46 -30.96
CA VAL A 18 -4.55 14.31 -32.09
C VAL A 18 -3.44 15.35 -31.98
N SER A 19 -2.23 14.92 -31.65
CA SER A 19 -1.07 15.80 -31.44
C SER A 19 -0.47 16.30 -32.76
N SER A 20 -0.51 15.49 -33.81
CA SER A 20 -0.17 15.88 -35.18
C SER A 20 -0.96 15.05 -36.18
N ALA A 21 -1.61 15.74 -37.11
CA ALA A 21 -2.16 15.15 -38.33
C ALA A 21 -1.99 16.20 -39.41
N SER A 22 -1.16 15.91 -40.41
CA SER A 22 -0.95 16.78 -41.56
C SER A 22 -1.13 15.96 -42.81
N VAL A 23 -1.88 16.49 -43.76
CA VAL A 23 -1.90 15.98 -45.13
C VAL A 23 -1.11 16.98 -45.96
N GLU A 24 -0.03 16.51 -46.55
CA GLU A 24 0.73 17.26 -47.56
C GLU A 24 0.05 16.99 -48.90
N VAL A 25 -0.63 18.00 -49.45
CA VAL A 25 -1.17 17.89 -50.80
C VAL A 25 -0.03 18.16 -51.77
N VAL A 26 0.65 17.11 -52.20
CA VAL A 26 1.73 17.19 -53.20
C VAL A 26 1.12 17.39 -54.58
N GLY A 27 0.85 18.65 -54.92
CA GLY A 27 0.41 19.06 -56.25
C GLY A 27 0.78 20.52 -56.49
N LYS A 28 1.58 20.78 -57.54
CA LYS A 28 1.80 22.14 -58.04
C LYS A 28 0.48 22.62 -58.65
N ASN A 29 -0.29 23.40 -57.90
CA ASN A 29 -1.50 24.02 -58.43
C ASN A 29 -1.12 25.33 -59.09
N CYS A 30 -1.03 25.30 -60.42
CA CYS A 30 -0.73 26.45 -61.25
C CYS A 30 -2.04 27.05 -61.79
N LEU A 31 -2.27 28.32 -61.51
CA LEU A 31 -3.33 29.10 -62.14
C LEU A 31 -2.70 29.89 -63.28
N GLY A 32 -3.12 29.58 -64.51
CA GLY A 32 -2.77 30.34 -65.71
C GLY A 32 -3.85 31.37 -66.02
N PHE A 33 -3.44 32.58 -66.35
CA PHE A 33 -4.33 33.61 -66.87
C PHE A 33 -3.99 33.85 -68.33
N ASP A 34 -4.99 33.75 -69.21
CA ASP A 34 -4.82 33.96 -70.64
C ASP A 34 -5.14 35.41 -71.00
N PHE A 35 -4.12 36.16 -71.42
CA PHE A 35 -4.25 37.56 -71.85
C PHE A 35 -4.14 37.71 -73.38
N GLY A 36 -4.41 36.65 -74.16
CA GLY A 36 -4.34 36.68 -75.63
C GLY A 36 -2.92 36.99 -76.12
N ASN A 37 -2.78 37.93 -77.06
CA ASN A 37 -1.48 38.28 -77.67
C ASN A 37 -0.42 38.83 -76.68
N LEU A 38 -0.78 39.06 -75.42
CA LEU A 38 0.13 39.51 -74.35
C LEU A 38 0.75 38.35 -73.53
N GLY A 39 0.40 37.09 -73.84
CA GLY A 39 0.99 35.89 -73.25
C GLY A 39 0.20 35.27 -72.08
N HIS A 40 0.63 34.07 -71.65
CA HIS A 40 -0.04 33.26 -70.61
C HIS A 40 0.84 33.09 -69.35
N PRO A 41 0.91 34.07 -68.44
CA PRO A 41 1.62 33.89 -67.19
C PRO A 41 0.92 32.84 -66.31
N GLN A 42 1.71 31.92 -65.75
CA GLN A 42 1.26 30.95 -64.75
C GLN A 42 1.85 31.29 -63.39
N VAL A 43 0.98 31.29 -62.37
CA VAL A 43 1.39 31.38 -60.96
C VAL A 43 1.13 30.03 -60.32
N CYS A 44 2.21 29.36 -59.89
CA CYS A 44 2.14 28.08 -59.22
C CYS A 44 2.33 28.24 -57.72
N ALA A 45 1.39 27.72 -56.92
CA ALA A 45 1.57 27.53 -55.49
C ALA A 45 2.07 26.11 -55.21
N GLY A 46 3.09 26.00 -54.34
CA GLY A 46 3.69 24.73 -53.91
C GLY A 46 2.80 23.91 -52.96
N PRO A 47 3.30 22.75 -52.46
CA PRO A 47 2.51 21.88 -51.59
C PRO A 47 2.03 22.61 -50.34
N ILE A 48 0.73 22.51 -50.06
CA ILE A 48 0.10 23.09 -48.88
C ILE A 48 0.02 21.99 -47.82
N ASN A 49 0.64 22.23 -46.66
CA ASN A 49 0.50 21.39 -45.48
C ASN A 49 -0.71 21.85 -44.67
N LEU A 50 -1.77 21.05 -44.65
CA LEU A 50 -2.97 21.33 -43.85
C LEU A 50 -2.86 20.60 -42.50
N GLY A 51 -2.75 21.37 -41.42
CA GLY A 51 -2.85 20.85 -40.06
C GLY A 51 -4.29 20.46 -39.74
N LEU A 52 -4.57 19.16 -39.68
CA LEU A 52 -5.90 18.61 -39.43
C LEU A 52 -6.20 18.36 -37.94
N ALA A 53 -5.22 18.58 -37.06
CA ALA A 53 -5.37 18.32 -35.63
C ALA A 53 -6.59 19.02 -35.02
N ASP A 54 -6.82 20.31 -35.30
CA ASP A 54 -7.93 21.06 -34.71
C ASP A 54 -9.30 20.63 -35.28
N VAL A 55 -9.37 20.27 -36.55
CA VAL A 55 -10.58 19.74 -37.21
C VAL A 55 -10.95 18.37 -36.64
N LEU A 56 -9.96 17.50 -36.46
CA LEU A 56 -10.16 16.16 -35.89
C LEU A 56 -10.56 16.23 -34.41
N ASN A 57 -9.98 17.14 -33.63
CA ASN A 57 -10.39 17.38 -32.25
C ASN A 57 -11.84 17.92 -32.15
N GLY A 58 -12.26 18.78 -33.09
CA GLY A 58 -13.65 19.25 -33.19
C GLY A 58 -14.62 18.10 -33.49
N GLN A 59 -14.30 17.27 -34.48
CA GLN A 59 -15.11 16.09 -34.85
C GLN A 59 -15.22 15.05 -33.73
N ILE A 60 -14.14 14.82 -32.96
CA ILE A 60 -14.14 13.92 -31.80
C ILE A 60 -15.10 14.44 -30.70
N ASN A 61 -15.12 15.76 -30.46
CA ASN A 61 -16.07 16.36 -29.53
C ASN A 61 -17.52 16.18 -29.99
N ASP A 62 -17.80 16.30 -31.28
CA ASP A 62 -19.14 16.11 -31.85
C ASP A 62 -19.59 14.63 -31.80
N HIS A 63 -18.63 13.70 -31.79
CA HIS A 63 -18.88 12.26 -31.71
C HIS A 63 -18.79 11.70 -30.28
N ARG A 64 -18.66 12.57 -29.26
CA ARG A 64 -18.55 12.17 -27.84
C ARG A 64 -19.69 11.26 -27.39
N SER A 65 -20.92 11.56 -27.80
CA SER A 65 -22.09 10.71 -27.49
C SER A 65 -21.94 9.30 -28.07
N LYS A 66 -21.46 9.18 -29.31
CA LYS A 66 -21.20 7.89 -29.96
C LYS A 66 -20.04 7.13 -29.32
N ILE A 67 -18.99 7.81 -28.88
CA ILE A 67 -17.89 7.20 -28.12
C ILE A 67 -18.41 6.69 -26.77
N GLN A 68 -19.26 7.48 -26.11
CA GLN A 68 -19.89 7.07 -24.85
C GLN A 68 -20.81 5.86 -25.04
N ASP A 69 -21.58 5.82 -26.14
CA ASP A 69 -22.40 4.67 -26.51
C ASP A 69 -21.54 3.44 -26.85
N ALA A 70 -20.41 3.62 -27.54
CA ALA A 70 -19.48 2.53 -27.83
C ALA A 70 -18.85 1.96 -26.56
N ILE A 71 -18.42 2.82 -25.63
CA ILE A 71 -17.91 2.39 -24.31
C ILE A 71 -19.01 1.68 -23.51
N ALA A 72 -20.24 2.21 -23.50
CA ALA A 72 -21.36 1.60 -22.80
C ALA A 72 -21.76 0.23 -23.39
N LYS A 73 -21.61 0.04 -24.71
CA LYS A 73 -21.80 -1.25 -25.38
C LYS A 73 -20.67 -2.23 -25.09
N ALA A 74 -19.43 -1.77 -25.11
CA ALA A 74 -18.25 -2.60 -24.83
C ALA A 74 -18.14 -2.99 -23.35
N LEU A 75 -18.61 -2.11 -22.45
CA LEU A 75 -18.60 -2.30 -21.00
C LEU A 75 -20.01 -2.06 -20.43
N PRO A 76 -20.92 -3.05 -20.54
CA PRO A 76 -22.26 -2.94 -19.97
C PRO A 76 -22.19 -2.73 -18.46
N CYS A 77 -22.98 -1.79 -17.94
CA CYS A 77 -22.95 -1.42 -16.52
C CYS A 77 -23.17 -2.63 -15.59
N ASP A 78 -24.17 -3.46 -15.88
CA ASP A 78 -24.50 -4.62 -15.05
C ASP A 78 -23.39 -5.69 -15.06
N ALA A 79 -22.76 -5.89 -16.22
CA ALA A 79 -21.64 -6.85 -16.35
C ALA A 79 -20.43 -6.40 -15.54
N LEU A 80 -20.11 -5.10 -15.58
CA LEU A 80 -19.02 -4.53 -14.79
C LEU A 80 -19.33 -4.57 -13.30
N ARG A 81 -20.53 -4.13 -12.92
CA ARG A 81 -21.01 -4.14 -11.53
C ARG A 81 -20.96 -5.55 -10.94
N SER A 82 -21.48 -6.55 -11.65
CA SER A 82 -21.48 -7.95 -11.21
C SER A 82 -20.06 -8.49 -11.02
N LYS A 83 -19.11 -8.14 -11.91
CA LYS A 83 -17.70 -8.50 -11.75
C LYS A 83 -17.06 -7.86 -10.52
N VAL A 84 -17.36 -6.59 -10.23
CA VAL A 84 -16.88 -5.93 -9.02
C VAL A 84 -17.52 -6.53 -7.77
N GLU A 85 -18.84 -6.78 -7.77
CA GLU A 85 -19.57 -7.43 -6.67
C GLU A 85 -18.97 -8.79 -6.32
N ALA A 86 -18.60 -9.59 -7.31
CA ALA A 86 -17.95 -10.88 -7.10
C ALA A 86 -16.60 -10.75 -6.36
N GLN A 87 -15.89 -9.64 -6.57
CA GLN A 87 -14.59 -9.36 -5.94
C GLN A 87 -14.71 -8.47 -4.68
N TRP A 88 -15.90 -7.95 -4.36
CA TRP A 88 -16.12 -7.05 -3.24
C TRP A 88 -16.55 -7.81 -1.98
N HIS A 89 -15.58 -8.51 -1.40
CA HIS A 89 -15.78 -9.28 -0.18
C HIS A 89 -14.60 -9.09 0.77
N ALA A 90 -14.81 -9.43 2.04
CA ALA A 90 -13.73 -9.47 3.00
C ALA A 90 -12.73 -10.57 2.61
N ILE A 91 -11.44 -10.24 2.61
CA ILE A 91 -10.36 -11.16 2.32
C ILE A 91 -9.65 -11.47 3.63
N SER A 92 -9.32 -12.74 3.85
CA SER A 92 -8.50 -13.16 4.97
C SER A 92 -7.27 -13.88 4.44
N ILE A 93 -6.10 -13.26 4.64
CA ILE A 93 -4.82 -13.84 4.25
C ILE A 93 -4.26 -14.56 5.46
N LYS A 94 -4.15 -15.88 5.35
CA LYS A 94 -3.51 -16.71 6.37
C LYS A 94 -2.00 -16.45 6.33
N ILE A 95 -1.45 -16.01 7.45
CA ILE A 95 -0.02 -15.87 7.68
C ILE A 95 0.41 -17.08 8.49
N ASP A 96 1.00 -18.05 7.80
CA ASP A 96 1.58 -19.23 8.43
C ASP A 96 2.85 -18.85 9.19
N ARG A 97 3.02 -19.48 10.37
CA ARG A 97 4.13 -19.21 11.27
C ARG A 97 4.70 -20.53 11.76
N ALA A 98 6.02 -20.65 11.69
CA ALA A 98 6.71 -21.82 12.26
C ALA A 98 6.41 -21.89 13.76
N ASP A 99 6.01 -23.08 14.23
CA ASP A 99 5.75 -23.39 15.64
C ASP A 99 4.71 -22.50 16.34
N SER A 100 3.76 -21.93 15.59
CA SER A 100 2.71 -21.07 16.15
C SER A 100 1.39 -21.16 15.41
N THR A 101 0.30 -20.87 16.13
CA THR A 101 -1.03 -20.72 15.54
C THR A 101 -0.95 -19.70 14.40
N PRO A 102 -1.51 -19.99 13.21
CA PRO A 102 -1.54 -19.02 12.13
C PRO A 102 -2.28 -17.76 12.57
N VAL A 103 -1.88 -16.62 12.03
CA VAL A 103 -2.56 -15.34 12.22
C VAL A 103 -3.16 -14.95 10.88
N TYR A 104 -4.31 -14.30 10.93
CA TYR A 104 -5.03 -13.88 9.75
C TYR A 104 -4.96 -12.37 9.62
N LEU A 105 -4.46 -11.90 8.47
CA LEU A 105 -4.63 -10.52 8.03
C LEU A 105 -6.01 -10.41 7.38
N ASN A 106 -6.95 -9.87 8.13
CA ASN A 106 -8.31 -9.62 7.67
C ASN A 106 -8.36 -8.25 7.01
N ILE A 107 -8.87 -8.19 5.78
CA ILE A 107 -8.99 -6.99 4.96
C ILE A 107 -10.46 -6.85 4.58
N VAL A 108 -11.11 -5.79 5.06
CA VAL A 108 -12.52 -5.53 4.81
C VAL A 108 -12.64 -4.23 4.01
N PRO A 109 -12.98 -4.28 2.71
CA PRO A 109 -13.16 -3.07 1.93
C PRO A 109 -14.37 -2.28 2.45
N THR A 110 -14.25 -0.94 2.47
CA THR A 110 -15.25 -0.04 3.07
C THR A 110 -15.72 1.05 2.13
N ALA A 111 -14.87 1.50 1.22
CA ALA A 111 -15.22 2.47 0.21
C ALA A 111 -14.37 2.30 -1.05
N ALA A 112 -14.92 2.73 -2.18
CA ALA A 112 -14.18 2.89 -3.43
C ALA A 112 -14.46 4.27 -4.02
N SER A 113 -13.49 4.80 -4.75
CA SER A 113 -13.64 6.03 -5.51
C SER A 113 -12.91 5.91 -6.85
N PHE A 114 -13.46 6.57 -7.85
CA PHE A 114 -12.96 6.50 -9.22
C PHE A 114 -12.94 7.88 -9.86
N SER A 115 -11.90 8.16 -10.65
CA SER A 115 -11.76 9.43 -11.33
C SER A 115 -12.60 9.58 -12.60
N GLY A 116 -13.07 8.47 -13.16
CA GLY A 116 -13.49 8.45 -14.55
C GLY A 116 -12.31 8.17 -15.48
N LEU A 117 -12.63 7.92 -16.75
CA LEU A 117 -11.65 7.86 -17.83
C LEU A 117 -11.41 9.30 -18.33
N VAL A 118 -10.18 9.78 -18.20
CA VAL A 118 -9.77 11.12 -18.66
C VAL A 118 -8.85 10.95 -19.86
N GLY A 119 -9.23 11.48 -21.02
CA GLY A 119 -8.39 11.45 -22.23
C GLY A 119 -7.27 12.47 -22.18
N GLU A 120 -6.07 12.06 -22.56
CA GLU A 120 -4.87 12.90 -22.69
C GLU A 120 -4.21 12.72 -24.07
N ALA A 121 -3.28 13.62 -24.44
CA ALA A 121 -2.63 13.65 -25.75
C ALA A 121 -1.89 12.36 -26.16
N GLN A 122 -1.60 11.46 -25.21
CA GLN A 122 -0.89 10.20 -25.45
C GLN A 122 -1.64 8.97 -24.91
N GLY A 123 -2.89 9.10 -24.44
CA GLY A 123 -3.64 7.97 -23.90
C GLY A 123 -4.81 8.34 -23.01
N MET A 124 -5.18 7.45 -22.10
CA MET A 124 -6.22 7.68 -21.09
C MET A 124 -5.62 7.54 -19.69
N LYS A 125 -5.98 8.46 -18.78
CA LYS A 125 -5.69 8.36 -17.35
C LYS A 125 -6.92 7.93 -16.57
N MET A 126 -6.70 7.11 -15.54
CA MET A 126 -7.70 6.84 -14.52
C MET A 126 -7.06 6.51 -13.17
N THR A 127 -7.76 6.85 -12.11
CA THR A 127 -7.38 6.58 -10.72
C THR A 127 -8.51 5.86 -10.03
N VAL A 128 -8.19 4.73 -9.40
CA VAL A 128 -9.09 3.98 -8.50
C VAL A 128 -8.48 4.04 -7.11
N ARG A 129 -9.26 4.45 -6.12
CA ARG A 129 -8.85 4.43 -4.71
C ARG A 129 -9.83 3.59 -3.92
N VAL A 130 -9.32 2.59 -3.21
CA VAL A 130 -10.08 1.70 -2.33
C VAL A 130 -9.64 1.96 -0.89
N ALA A 131 -10.60 2.13 0.01
CA ALA A 131 -10.35 2.20 1.45
C ALA A 131 -10.79 0.88 2.10
N ALA A 132 -9.93 0.29 2.92
CA ALA A 132 -10.21 -0.95 3.64
C ALA A 132 -9.82 -0.82 5.11
N LYS A 133 -10.58 -1.51 5.98
CA LYS A 133 -10.16 -1.77 7.36
C LYS A 133 -9.34 -3.05 7.37
N THR A 134 -8.20 -3.03 8.06
CA THR A 134 -7.39 -4.23 8.24
C THR A 134 -7.23 -4.58 9.71
N SER A 135 -7.04 -5.86 10.01
CA SER A 135 -6.77 -6.31 11.39
C SER A 135 -6.01 -7.62 11.39
N LEU A 136 -5.11 -7.81 12.36
CA LEU A 136 -4.51 -9.11 12.64
C LEU A 136 -5.30 -9.80 13.74
N ALA A 137 -5.78 -11.00 13.47
CA ALA A 137 -6.54 -11.80 14.42
C ALA A 137 -6.13 -13.28 14.38
N ALA A 138 -6.41 -14.01 15.46
CA ALA A 138 -6.20 -15.46 15.49
C ALA A 138 -7.18 -16.22 14.57
N GLU A 139 -8.28 -15.57 14.17
CA GLU A 139 -9.34 -16.16 13.36
C GLU A 139 -9.56 -15.35 12.06
N PRO A 140 -9.92 -16.03 10.96
CA PRO A 140 -10.26 -15.37 9.71
C PRO A 140 -11.60 -14.63 9.84
N VAL A 141 -11.70 -13.47 9.20
CA VAL A 141 -13.00 -12.82 8.97
C VAL A 141 -13.82 -13.64 7.96
N ALA A 142 -15.13 -13.69 8.14
CA ALA A 142 -16.01 -14.38 7.22
C ALA A 142 -15.96 -13.74 5.82
N THR A 143 -15.64 -14.54 4.79
CA THR A 143 -15.58 -14.16 3.37
C THR A 143 -16.97 -14.03 2.76
N GLN A 144 -17.88 -13.32 3.43
CA GLN A 144 -19.23 -13.10 2.92
C GLN A 144 -19.22 -11.95 1.91
N SER A 145 -20.03 -12.10 0.86
CA SER A 145 -20.28 -11.04 -0.12
C SER A 145 -20.85 -9.81 0.59
N GLN A 146 -20.27 -8.65 0.33
CA GLN A 146 -20.73 -7.38 0.87
C GLN A 146 -21.37 -6.55 -0.23
N PRO A 147 -22.42 -5.78 0.07
CA PRO A 147 -23.00 -4.87 -0.91
C PRO A 147 -21.94 -3.85 -1.34
N LEU A 148 -21.90 -3.52 -2.64
CA LEU A 148 -21.04 -2.45 -3.12
C LEU A 148 -21.40 -1.12 -2.45
N PRO A 149 -20.44 -0.38 -1.89
CA PRO A 149 -20.70 0.97 -1.43
C PRO A 149 -20.99 1.88 -2.63
N PRO A 150 -21.66 3.02 -2.42
CA PRO A 150 -21.73 4.07 -3.42
C PRO A 150 -20.33 4.48 -3.87
N LEU A 151 -20.11 4.56 -5.19
CA LEU A 151 -18.80 4.90 -5.73
C LEU A 151 -18.50 6.40 -5.54
N GLY A 152 -17.43 6.72 -4.82
CA GLY A 152 -16.95 8.08 -4.64
C GLY A 152 -16.23 8.64 -5.88
N LYS A 153 -15.96 9.95 -5.88
CA LYS A 153 -15.17 10.62 -6.92
C LYS A 153 -13.74 10.90 -6.42
N THR A 154 -12.76 10.80 -7.30
CA THR A 154 -11.36 11.22 -7.07
C THR A 154 -10.81 11.95 -8.30
N SER A 155 -9.68 12.63 -8.21
CA SER A 155 -9.00 13.23 -9.37
C SER A 155 -8.22 12.16 -10.16
N ALA A 156 -8.03 12.37 -11.46
CA ALA A 156 -7.27 11.50 -12.38
C ALA A 156 -5.79 11.95 -12.50
N ASP A 157 -5.21 12.50 -11.43
CA ASP A 157 -3.93 13.21 -11.54
C ASP A 157 -2.79 12.27 -11.97
N ARG A 158 -2.88 10.97 -11.62
CA ARG A 158 -1.94 9.90 -11.99
C ARG A 158 -2.65 8.54 -12.08
N SER A 159 -2.17 7.67 -12.98
CA SER A 159 -2.53 6.25 -12.98
C SER A 159 -1.77 5.52 -11.87
N GLN A 160 -2.34 5.56 -10.66
CA GLN A 160 -1.71 5.07 -9.44
C GLN A 160 -2.73 4.38 -8.52
N ALA A 161 -2.30 3.27 -7.92
CA ALA A 161 -2.91 2.66 -6.75
C ALA A 161 -2.22 3.21 -5.50
N ASP A 162 -3.00 3.78 -4.59
CA ASP A 162 -2.54 4.33 -3.32
C ASP A 162 -3.43 3.79 -2.20
N ILE A 163 -2.92 2.80 -1.48
CA ILE A 163 -3.66 2.03 -0.50
C ILE A 163 -3.00 2.24 0.86
N THR A 164 -3.77 2.76 1.82
CA THR A 164 -3.33 2.82 3.22
C THR A 164 -4.01 1.69 3.99
N LEU A 165 -3.19 0.83 4.59
CA LEU A 165 -3.61 -0.28 5.44
C LEU A 165 -3.34 0.09 6.90
N GLN A 166 -4.26 -0.25 7.79
CA GLN A 166 -4.13 -0.06 9.23
C GLN A 166 -4.25 -1.39 9.92
N ALA A 167 -3.16 -2.03 10.30
CA ALA A 167 -3.17 -3.29 11.02
C ALA A 167 -3.29 -3.02 12.53
N THR A 168 -4.21 -3.71 13.20
CA THR A 168 -4.32 -3.70 14.67
C THR A 168 -3.93 -5.05 15.23
N ALA A 169 -3.06 -5.06 16.24
CA ALA A 169 -2.63 -6.25 16.96
C ALA A 169 -3.03 -6.13 18.44
N PRO A 170 -3.93 -7.01 18.95
CA PRO A 170 -4.28 -7.02 20.37
C PRO A 170 -3.09 -7.36 21.27
N TYR A 171 -2.99 -6.72 22.43
CA TYR A 171 -1.89 -6.97 23.37
C TYR A 171 -1.82 -8.42 23.83
N GLY A 172 -2.96 -9.10 24.02
CA GLY A 172 -2.98 -10.51 24.37
C GLY A 172 -2.33 -11.40 23.31
N LEU A 173 -2.52 -11.08 22.02
CA LEU A 173 -1.86 -11.79 20.92
C LEU A 173 -0.35 -11.54 20.95
N LEU A 174 0.07 -10.28 21.07
CA LEU A 174 1.48 -9.91 21.13
C LEU A 174 2.19 -10.50 22.36
N SER A 175 1.55 -10.48 23.52
CA SER A 175 2.06 -11.07 24.76
C SER A 175 2.27 -12.57 24.60
N ALA A 176 1.30 -13.29 24.03
CA ALA A 176 1.44 -14.73 23.79
C ALA A 176 2.62 -15.05 22.86
N GLU A 177 2.87 -14.22 21.85
CA GLU A 177 4.02 -14.38 20.95
C GLU A 177 5.36 -14.09 21.65
N LEU A 178 5.42 -13.07 22.48
CA LEU A 178 6.60 -12.80 23.29
C LEU A 178 6.86 -13.94 24.29
N SER A 179 5.82 -14.43 24.96
CA SER A 179 5.91 -15.55 25.89
C SER A 179 6.48 -16.80 25.21
N LYS A 180 6.05 -17.15 23.99
CA LYS A 180 6.59 -18.32 23.28
C LYS A 180 8.09 -18.23 23.03
N ASN A 181 8.58 -17.03 22.72
CA ASN A 181 9.99 -16.84 22.36
C ASN A 181 10.90 -16.73 23.59
N LEU A 182 10.38 -16.15 24.69
CA LEU A 182 11.16 -15.77 25.87
C LEU A 182 10.94 -16.69 27.07
N LYS A 183 9.75 -17.23 27.28
CA LYS A 183 9.44 -18.05 28.46
C LYS A 183 10.28 -19.32 28.47
N GLY A 184 10.87 -19.62 29.62
CA GLY A 184 11.76 -20.75 29.84
C GLY A 184 13.16 -20.56 29.27
N ARG A 185 13.48 -19.43 28.61
CA ARG A 185 14.84 -19.12 28.17
C ARG A 185 15.72 -18.76 29.36
N ASP A 186 16.91 -19.32 29.36
CA ASP A 186 17.97 -19.01 30.30
C ASP A 186 18.99 -18.08 29.61
N PHE A 187 19.37 -17.02 30.30
CA PHE A 187 20.38 -16.05 29.89
C PHE A 187 21.50 -16.06 30.92
N GLN A 188 22.74 -16.13 30.44
CA GLN A 188 23.90 -16.14 31.31
C GLN A 188 24.81 -14.98 30.92
N GLN A 189 25.18 -14.16 31.90
CA GLN A 189 26.07 -13.02 31.69
C GLN A 189 27.24 -13.10 32.66
N GLN A 190 28.46 -12.96 32.12
CA GLN A 190 29.64 -12.82 32.95
C GLN A 190 29.76 -11.38 33.43
N THR A 191 29.99 -11.21 34.73
CA THR A 191 30.12 -9.89 35.38
C THR A 191 31.41 -9.87 36.22
N PRO A 192 31.94 -8.69 36.58
CA PRO A 192 33.10 -8.61 37.46
C PRO A 192 32.88 -9.28 38.83
N ALA A 193 31.62 -9.36 39.29
CA ALA A 193 31.26 -10.01 40.56
C ALA A 193 31.05 -11.53 40.45
N GLY A 194 31.03 -12.08 39.23
CA GLY A 194 30.78 -13.50 38.93
C GLY A 194 29.69 -13.70 37.87
N THR A 195 29.29 -14.95 37.67
CA THR A 195 28.27 -15.31 36.67
C THR A 195 26.86 -15.06 37.19
N VAL A 196 26.03 -14.39 36.39
CA VAL A 196 24.61 -14.17 36.66
C VAL A 196 23.81 -15.05 35.70
N ASP A 197 22.93 -15.91 36.24
CA ASP A 197 21.97 -16.68 35.45
C ASP A 197 20.57 -16.10 35.63
N VAL A 198 19.88 -15.81 34.53
CA VAL A 198 18.51 -15.27 34.52
C VAL A 198 17.61 -16.18 33.69
N LYS A 199 16.54 -16.68 34.31
CA LYS A 199 15.48 -17.43 33.64
C LYS A 199 14.22 -16.58 33.54
N ILE A 200 13.59 -16.55 32.36
CA ILE A 200 12.29 -15.89 32.19
C ILE A 200 11.16 -16.90 32.47
N ASP A 201 10.37 -16.66 33.50
CA ASP A 201 9.22 -17.49 33.88
C ASP A 201 7.93 -17.08 33.16
N ASP A 202 7.78 -15.79 32.92
CA ASP A 202 6.54 -15.24 32.38
C ASP A 202 6.77 -13.91 31.68
N VAL A 203 5.86 -13.57 30.78
CA VAL A 203 5.91 -12.32 30.00
C VAL A 203 4.52 -11.71 29.96
N ASP A 204 4.46 -10.40 30.18
CA ASP A 204 3.26 -9.58 30.08
C ASP A 204 3.52 -8.39 29.15
N LEU A 205 2.47 -7.90 28.50
CA LEU A 205 2.54 -6.78 27.56
C LEU A 205 1.28 -5.93 27.65
N TYR A 206 1.43 -4.64 27.93
CA TYR A 206 0.30 -3.72 28.05
C TYR A 206 0.66 -2.29 27.63
N PRO A 207 -0.33 -1.45 27.26
CA PRO A 207 -0.09 -0.05 26.95
C PRO A 207 0.04 0.78 28.24
N SER A 208 0.91 1.79 28.23
CA SER A 208 1.01 2.78 29.29
C SER A 208 1.39 4.16 28.73
N ALA A 209 0.53 5.16 28.90
CA ALA A 209 0.80 6.57 28.55
C ALA A 209 1.40 6.80 27.14
N GLY A 210 0.97 6.03 26.14
CA GLY A 210 1.49 6.13 24.76
C GLY A 210 2.71 5.24 24.47
N SER A 211 3.24 4.55 25.47
CA SER A 211 4.31 3.55 25.40
C SER A 211 3.77 2.13 25.53
N VAL A 212 4.58 1.17 25.14
CA VAL A 212 4.34 -0.26 25.42
C VAL A 212 5.20 -0.65 26.60
N VAL A 213 4.60 -1.34 27.57
CA VAL A 213 5.29 -1.90 28.72
C VAL A 213 5.39 -3.41 28.55
N VAL A 214 6.61 -3.93 28.60
CA VAL A 214 6.94 -5.35 28.67
C VAL A 214 7.25 -5.69 30.12
N GLY A 215 6.46 -6.57 30.72
CA GLY A 215 6.75 -7.18 32.00
C GLY A 215 7.45 -8.52 31.80
N LEU A 216 8.58 -8.73 32.45
CA LEU A 216 9.29 -10.01 32.48
C LEU A 216 9.35 -10.51 33.92
N LYS A 217 8.76 -11.68 34.17
CA LYS A 217 8.97 -12.38 35.45
C LYS A 217 10.25 -13.16 35.34
N VAL A 218 11.25 -12.80 36.14
CA VAL A 218 12.59 -13.39 36.08
C VAL A 218 12.92 -14.14 37.37
N GLN A 219 13.64 -15.25 37.24
CA GLN A 219 14.39 -15.88 38.32
C GLN A 219 15.87 -15.64 38.07
N ALA A 220 16.55 -14.98 39.00
CA ALA A 220 17.97 -14.70 38.90
C ALA A 220 18.75 -15.47 39.97
N LYS A 221 19.85 -16.11 39.55
CA LYS A 221 20.90 -16.62 40.44
C LYS A 221 22.06 -15.65 40.38
N LEU A 222 22.31 -14.96 41.48
CA LEU A 222 23.39 -13.98 41.57
C LEU A 222 24.69 -14.63 42.07
N PRO A 223 25.85 -14.01 41.80
CA PRO A 223 27.13 -14.46 42.33
C PRO A 223 27.12 -14.51 43.86
N GLY A 224 27.51 -15.66 44.42
CA GLY A 224 27.41 -15.96 45.85
C GLY A 224 26.27 -16.93 46.14
N LYS A 225 26.58 -18.08 46.73
CA LYS A 225 25.75 -19.31 46.79
C LYS A 225 24.37 -19.19 47.47
N PHE A 226 23.92 -18.01 47.91
CA PHE A 226 22.71 -17.85 48.74
C PHE A 226 21.69 -16.82 48.22
N LEU A 227 21.95 -16.11 47.11
CA LEU A 227 21.06 -15.05 46.63
C LEU A 227 20.35 -15.44 45.33
N ASN A 228 19.40 -16.36 45.44
CA ASN A 228 18.40 -16.59 44.41
C ASN A 228 17.25 -15.61 44.62
N THR A 229 16.77 -14.99 43.56
CA THR A 229 15.69 -14.01 43.66
C THR A 229 14.76 -14.08 42.47
N THR A 230 13.49 -13.77 42.71
CA THR A 230 12.43 -13.81 41.70
C THR A 230 11.68 -12.49 41.73
N GLY A 231 11.34 -11.96 40.56
CA GLY A 231 10.59 -10.72 40.50
C GLY A 231 10.14 -10.35 39.11
N TRP A 232 9.25 -9.35 39.05
CA TRP A 232 8.89 -8.70 37.80
C TRP A 232 9.84 -7.56 37.51
N VAL A 233 10.27 -7.47 36.26
CA VAL A 233 11.00 -6.34 35.69
C VAL A 233 10.10 -5.76 34.61
N TYR A 234 9.80 -4.46 34.69
CA TYR A 234 8.98 -3.78 33.70
C TYR A 234 9.81 -2.79 32.90
N LEU A 235 9.81 -2.96 31.59
CA LEU A 235 10.47 -2.10 30.62
C LEU A 235 9.41 -1.38 29.81
N SER A 236 9.47 -0.06 29.77
CA SER A 236 8.61 0.80 28.96
C SER A 236 9.41 1.33 27.79
N GLY A 237 8.80 1.37 26.61
CA GLY A 237 9.43 1.96 25.42
C GLY A 237 8.40 2.41 24.39
N LEU A 238 8.84 3.32 23.52
CA LEU A 238 8.04 3.90 22.46
C LEU A 238 8.33 3.20 21.13
N PRO A 239 7.37 2.43 20.57
CA PRO A 239 7.53 1.85 19.24
C PRO A 239 7.53 2.96 18.19
N ARG A 240 8.52 2.94 17.31
CA ARG A 240 8.69 3.91 16.23
C ARG A 240 8.97 3.22 14.92
N VAL A 241 8.54 3.87 13.84
CA VAL A 241 8.95 3.49 12.48
C VAL A 241 10.27 4.20 12.18
N GLU A 242 11.23 3.44 11.67
CA GLU A 242 12.52 3.98 11.23
C GLU A 242 12.35 4.88 10.00
N LYS A 243 13.31 5.79 9.78
CA LYS A 243 13.22 6.80 8.70
C LYS A 243 13.00 6.22 7.30
N THR A 244 13.40 4.98 7.07
CA THR A 244 13.23 4.28 5.78
C THR A 244 11.81 3.75 5.57
N GLY A 245 10.96 3.70 6.61
CA GLY A 245 9.64 3.07 6.54
C GLY A 245 9.69 1.53 6.45
N THR A 246 10.86 0.91 6.56
CA THR A 246 11.04 -0.54 6.38
C THR A 246 11.50 -1.26 7.64
N ALA A 247 11.55 -0.56 8.77
CA ALA A 247 11.91 -1.15 10.05
C ALA A 247 11.14 -0.49 11.18
N ILE A 248 11.03 -1.23 12.27
CA ILE A 248 10.42 -0.80 13.53
C ILE A 248 11.51 -0.82 14.59
N SER A 249 11.55 0.15 15.48
CA SER A 249 12.41 0.16 16.66
C SER A 249 11.61 0.48 17.92
N ILE A 250 12.15 0.09 19.08
CA ILE A 250 11.66 0.58 20.36
C ILE A 250 12.68 1.58 20.89
N SER A 251 12.23 2.82 21.06
CA SER A 251 13.04 3.93 21.55
C SER A 251 12.67 4.33 22.97
N GLU A 252 13.50 5.15 23.61
CA GLU A 252 13.25 5.69 24.96
C GLU A 252 12.99 4.58 25.98
N LEU A 253 13.78 3.49 25.88
CA LEU A 253 13.66 2.36 26.78
C LEU A 253 14.05 2.76 28.21
N HIS A 254 13.14 2.54 29.15
CA HIS A 254 13.37 2.82 30.56
C HIS A 254 12.64 1.80 31.44
N PHE A 255 13.09 1.65 32.67
CA PHE A 255 12.38 0.83 33.64
C PHE A 255 11.13 1.55 34.14
N ALA A 256 9.96 0.91 33.98
CA ALA A 256 8.66 1.53 34.24
C ALA A 256 8.29 1.53 35.73
N THR A 257 8.66 0.46 36.45
CA THR A 257 8.43 0.35 37.89
C THR A 257 9.40 -0.62 38.53
N VAL A 258 10.01 -0.15 39.61
CA VAL A 258 10.78 -0.92 40.57
C VAL A 258 9.78 -1.47 41.59
N LEU A 259 9.38 -2.74 41.48
CA LEU A 259 8.80 -3.39 42.65
C LEU A 259 9.94 -3.63 43.64
N ASP A 260 9.78 -3.15 44.88
CA ASP A 260 10.70 -3.30 46.02
C ASP A 260 11.11 -4.77 46.25
N ASN A 261 12.02 -5.28 45.43
CA ASN A 261 12.61 -6.60 45.60
C ASN A 261 14.14 -6.46 45.68
N ALA A 262 14.74 -7.37 46.45
CA ALA A 262 16.19 -7.39 46.65
C ALA A 262 16.95 -7.57 45.33
N PHE A 263 16.32 -8.16 44.30
CA PHE A 263 16.86 -8.25 42.95
C PHE A 263 17.11 -6.88 42.33
N TRP A 264 16.12 -5.99 42.34
CA TRP A 264 16.23 -4.71 41.66
C TRP A 264 17.23 -3.77 42.33
N LYS A 265 17.29 -3.79 43.67
CA LYS A 265 18.32 -3.06 44.42
C LYS A 265 19.74 -3.51 44.06
N ALA A 266 19.93 -4.79 43.69
CA ALA A 266 21.21 -5.31 43.20
C ALA A 266 21.45 -5.01 41.71
N ALA A 267 20.42 -5.08 40.87
CA ALA A 267 20.51 -4.91 39.42
C ALA A 267 20.70 -3.43 39.00
N GLN A 268 20.07 -2.49 39.69
CA GLN A 268 20.04 -1.06 39.34
C GLN A 268 21.44 -0.41 39.33
N SER A 269 22.33 -0.80 40.24
CA SER A 269 23.67 -0.20 40.31
C SER A 269 24.70 -0.81 39.35
N LEU A 270 24.45 -2.02 38.84
CA LEU A 270 25.44 -2.80 38.09
C LEU A 270 25.11 -2.96 36.60
N PHE A 271 23.83 -2.93 36.20
CA PHE A 271 23.44 -3.41 34.87
C PHE A 271 22.41 -2.56 34.13
N GLU A 272 21.86 -1.49 34.71
CA GLU A 272 20.82 -0.67 34.06
C GLU A 272 21.28 -0.17 32.68
N THR A 273 22.43 0.50 32.60
CA THR A 273 22.93 1.06 31.33
C THR A 273 23.31 -0.01 30.31
N GLN A 274 23.86 -1.14 30.74
CA GLN A 274 24.34 -2.20 29.84
C GLN A 274 23.19 -3.05 29.31
N ILE A 275 22.19 -3.33 30.15
CA ILE A 275 20.96 -4.03 29.74
C ILE A 275 20.17 -3.15 28.79
N LEU A 276 19.97 -1.86 29.11
CA LEU A 276 19.26 -0.95 28.22
C LEU A 276 19.98 -0.79 26.88
N ALA A 277 21.30 -0.57 26.88
CA ALA A 277 22.06 -0.48 25.63
C ALA A 277 22.02 -1.77 24.81
N GLY A 278 22.08 -2.94 25.46
CA GLY A 278 21.95 -4.24 24.81
C GLY A 278 20.56 -4.46 24.22
N LEU A 279 19.51 -4.08 24.94
CA LEU A 279 18.12 -4.15 24.48
C LEU A 279 17.85 -3.18 23.33
N GLU A 280 18.32 -1.93 23.43
CA GLU A 280 18.20 -0.93 22.37
C GLU A 280 18.89 -1.40 21.08
N ALA A 281 20.11 -1.95 21.17
CA ALA A 281 20.85 -2.48 20.03
C ALA A 281 20.10 -3.61 19.30
N HIS A 282 19.24 -4.35 19.99
CA HIS A 282 18.45 -5.46 19.44
C HIS A 282 16.95 -5.15 19.35
N SER A 283 16.54 -3.90 19.60
CA SER A 283 15.13 -3.47 19.58
C SER A 283 14.59 -3.20 18.17
N LYS A 284 15.47 -3.29 17.16
CA LYS A 284 15.13 -3.02 15.76
C LYS A 284 14.71 -4.29 15.03
N VAL A 285 13.51 -4.25 14.46
CA VAL A 285 12.96 -5.29 13.58
C VAL A 285 13.03 -4.78 12.14
N ASP A 286 13.87 -5.43 11.33
CA ASP A 286 13.94 -5.20 9.89
C ASP A 286 12.82 -5.95 9.18
N LEU A 287 12.07 -5.24 8.32
CA LEU A 287 10.94 -5.78 7.55
C LEU A 287 11.20 -5.79 6.03
N ASN A 288 12.43 -5.48 5.57
CA ASN A 288 12.76 -5.39 4.15
C ASN A 288 12.41 -6.68 3.41
N LYS A 289 12.73 -7.85 3.98
CA LYS A 289 12.42 -9.14 3.34
C LYS A 289 10.90 -9.31 3.15
N GLN A 290 10.12 -9.07 4.19
CA GLN A 290 8.67 -9.21 4.19
C GLN A 290 8.01 -8.24 3.21
N ILE A 291 8.53 -7.00 3.15
CA ILE A 291 8.08 -5.98 2.20
C ILE A 291 8.38 -6.39 0.76
N ASN A 292 9.57 -6.92 0.48
CA ASN A 292 9.95 -7.37 -0.85
C ASN A 292 9.13 -8.58 -1.29
N ASP A 293 8.96 -9.58 -0.41
CA ASP A 293 8.15 -10.76 -0.69
C ASP A 293 6.70 -10.37 -1.02
N ALA A 294 6.10 -9.46 -0.25
CA ALA A 294 4.75 -8.95 -0.51
C ALA A 294 4.68 -8.18 -1.84
N SER A 295 5.69 -7.37 -2.14
CA SER A 295 5.76 -6.61 -3.40
C SER A 295 5.80 -7.53 -4.62
N ASP A 296 6.57 -8.62 -4.54
CA ASP A 296 6.65 -9.64 -5.59
C ASP A 296 5.32 -10.38 -5.78
N GLU A 297 4.61 -10.70 -4.69
CA GLU A 297 3.29 -11.33 -4.77
C GLU A 297 2.24 -10.42 -5.41
N ILE A 298 2.22 -9.14 -5.04
CA ILE A 298 1.34 -8.13 -5.65
C ILE A 298 1.63 -8.02 -7.14
N LEU A 299 2.91 -7.92 -7.52
CA LEU A 299 3.30 -7.81 -8.92
C LEU A 299 2.88 -9.07 -9.71
N LYS A 300 3.11 -10.27 -9.17
CA LYS A 300 2.63 -11.53 -9.76
C LYS A 300 1.12 -11.54 -9.96
N ALA A 301 0.34 -11.07 -8.97
CA ALA A 301 -1.12 -11.01 -9.07
C ALA A 301 -1.58 -10.06 -10.19
N VAL A 302 -0.93 -8.89 -10.33
CA VAL A 302 -1.21 -7.94 -11.42
C VAL A 302 -0.88 -8.57 -12.78
N HIS A 303 0.28 -9.20 -12.91
CA HIS A 303 0.70 -9.84 -14.17
C HIS A 303 -0.20 -11.00 -14.59
N ASN A 304 -0.74 -11.75 -13.63
CA ASN A 304 -1.66 -12.86 -13.89
C ASN A 304 -3.10 -12.40 -14.17
N THR A 305 -3.40 -11.11 -13.99
CA THR A 305 -4.72 -10.56 -14.25
C THR A 305 -4.91 -10.35 -15.75
N ASN A 306 -5.71 -11.21 -16.38
CA ASN A 306 -6.09 -11.05 -17.78
C ASN A 306 -7.46 -10.35 -17.88
N VAL A 307 -7.47 -9.13 -18.40
CA VAL A 307 -8.68 -8.41 -18.76
C VAL A 307 -8.76 -8.37 -20.29
N PRO A 308 -9.72 -9.07 -20.93
CA PRO A 308 -9.88 -9.04 -22.37
C PRO A 308 -9.95 -7.60 -22.90
N GLY A 309 -9.16 -7.28 -23.92
CA GLY A 309 -9.12 -5.94 -24.51
C GLY A 309 -8.20 -4.92 -23.82
N LEU A 310 -7.56 -5.29 -22.70
CA LEU A 310 -6.76 -4.37 -21.90
C LEU A 310 -5.41 -4.98 -21.52
N LYS A 311 -4.34 -4.31 -21.94
CA LYS A 311 -2.99 -4.60 -21.47
C LYS A 311 -2.70 -3.75 -20.24
N ILE A 312 -2.49 -4.38 -19.10
CA ILE A 312 -2.10 -3.74 -17.85
C ILE A 312 -0.61 -3.96 -17.63
N SER A 313 0.15 -2.90 -17.39
CA SER A 313 1.52 -2.95 -16.90
C SER A 313 1.60 -2.18 -15.59
N ALA A 314 2.36 -2.66 -14.62
CA ALA A 314 2.57 -1.99 -13.34
C ALA A 314 4.05 -1.93 -13.01
N ASP A 315 4.44 -0.91 -12.25
CA ASP A 315 5.75 -0.86 -11.62
C ASP A 315 5.80 -1.72 -10.36
N THR A 316 7.00 -1.89 -9.79
CA THR A 316 7.15 -2.54 -8.50
C THR A 316 6.47 -1.69 -7.43
N PRO A 317 5.53 -2.25 -6.65
CA PRO A 317 4.87 -1.50 -5.58
C PRO A 317 5.89 -1.06 -4.53
N SER A 318 5.76 0.17 -4.05
CA SER A 318 6.47 0.69 -2.89
C SER A 318 5.59 0.53 -1.66
N ILE A 319 6.09 -0.19 -0.66
CA ILE A 319 5.41 -0.38 0.63
C ILE A 319 6.25 0.30 1.71
N GLU A 320 5.64 1.23 2.45
CA GLU A 320 6.26 1.94 3.56
C GLU A 320 5.38 1.85 4.81
N LEU A 321 5.98 1.60 5.97
CA LEU A 321 5.34 1.87 7.25
C LEU A 321 5.28 3.39 7.46
N LEU A 322 4.10 3.87 7.85
CA LEU A 322 3.87 5.29 8.15
C LEU A 322 4.12 5.57 9.63
N ASP A 323 3.54 4.75 10.51
CA ASP A 323 3.67 4.89 11.95
C ASP A 323 3.20 3.64 12.69
N ILE A 324 3.52 3.63 13.98
CA ILE A 324 2.98 2.72 14.97
C ILE A 324 2.44 3.56 16.12
N THR A 325 1.19 3.30 16.49
CA THR A 325 0.48 4.00 17.56
C THR A 325 0.07 2.99 18.63
N VAL A 326 0.31 3.36 19.89
CA VAL A 326 -0.12 2.60 21.07
C VAL A 326 -1.57 2.97 21.39
N GLY A 327 -2.50 2.05 21.13
CA GLY A 327 -3.90 2.20 21.52
C GLY A 327 -4.19 1.57 22.89
N PRO A 328 -5.37 1.79 23.47
CA PRO A 328 -5.72 1.26 24.80
C PRO A 328 -5.90 -0.26 24.85
N LYS A 329 -6.19 -0.90 23.70
CA LYS A 329 -6.40 -2.36 23.60
C LYS A 329 -5.49 -3.05 22.58
N ASN A 330 -4.93 -2.27 21.65
CA ASN A 330 -4.20 -2.78 20.50
C ASN A 330 -3.02 -1.87 20.19
N LEU A 331 -1.95 -2.47 19.68
CA LEU A 331 -0.95 -1.75 18.89
C LEU A 331 -1.49 -1.57 17.46
N ILE A 332 -1.32 -0.38 16.89
CA ILE A 332 -1.84 -0.03 15.57
C ILE A 332 -0.66 0.34 14.68
N ALA A 333 -0.45 -0.42 13.60
CA ALA A 333 0.54 -0.10 12.58
C ALA A 333 -0.17 0.40 11.32
N ARG A 334 0.31 1.50 10.74
CA ARG A 334 -0.16 1.99 9.45
C ARG A 334 0.91 1.78 8.40
N ALA A 335 0.51 1.24 7.25
CA ALA A 335 1.37 1.04 6.09
C ALA A 335 0.71 1.64 4.86
N ARG A 336 1.52 2.10 3.91
CA ARG A 336 1.08 2.64 2.64
C ARG A 336 1.72 1.86 1.52
N LEU A 337 0.89 1.42 0.59
CA LEU A 337 1.29 0.85 -0.68
C LEU A 337 1.04 1.88 -1.77
N LYS A 338 2.05 2.15 -2.59
CA LYS A 338 1.94 2.94 -3.82
C LYS A 338 2.41 2.10 -4.99
N MET A 339 1.66 2.10 -6.07
CA MET A 339 2.02 1.40 -7.30
C MET A 339 1.47 2.19 -8.49
N ASN A 340 2.31 2.53 -9.45
CA ASN A 340 1.86 3.11 -10.70
C ASN A 340 1.51 1.99 -11.68
N PHE A 341 0.52 2.24 -12.52
CA PHE A 341 0.13 1.31 -13.56
C PHE A 341 -0.20 2.06 -14.84
N ASP A 342 0.11 1.42 -15.96
CA ASP A 342 -0.26 1.85 -17.29
C ASP A 342 -1.25 0.85 -17.88
N MET A 343 -2.26 1.37 -18.57
CA MET A 343 -3.26 0.57 -19.24
C MET A 343 -3.34 0.99 -20.69
N ALA A 344 -3.10 0.05 -21.59
CA ALA A 344 -3.27 0.23 -23.02
C ALA A 344 -4.43 -0.63 -23.52
N LEU A 345 -5.25 -0.07 -24.40
CA LEU A 345 -6.21 -0.86 -25.16
C LEU A 345 -5.44 -1.78 -26.12
N SER A 346 -5.77 -3.06 -26.14
CA SER A 346 -5.21 -3.97 -27.12
C SER A 346 -5.84 -3.70 -28.50
N ALA A 347 -5.04 -3.83 -29.56
CA ALA A 347 -5.42 -3.45 -30.93
C ALA A 347 -6.66 -4.20 -31.44
N ASP A 348 -6.97 -5.33 -30.83
CA ASP A 348 -8.14 -6.19 -31.02
C ASP A 348 -9.49 -5.50 -30.71
N LEU A 349 -9.50 -4.37 -29.96
CA LEU A 349 -10.69 -3.52 -29.77
C LEU A 349 -10.77 -2.32 -30.72
N VAL A 350 -9.66 -1.95 -31.38
CA VAL A 350 -9.59 -0.77 -32.26
C VAL A 350 -9.90 -1.13 -33.72
N GLY A 351 -9.96 -2.43 -34.04
CA GLY A 351 -10.17 -2.98 -35.38
C GLY A 351 -11.55 -3.60 -35.66
N GLN A 352 -12.59 -3.31 -34.86
CA GLN A 352 -13.99 -3.69 -35.17
C GLN A 352 -14.88 -2.48 -35.42
#